data_AF-A0A1Q8Y8W2-F1
#
_entry.id   AF-A0A1Q8Y8W2-F1
#
_cell.length_a   1.000
_cell.length_b   1.000
_cell.length_c   1.000
_cell.angle_alpha   90.00
_cell.angle_beta   90.00
_cell.angle_gamma   90.00
#
_symmetry.space_group_name_H-M   'P 1'
#
loop_
_entity.id
_entity.type
_entity.pdbx_description
1 polymer ?
#
loop_
_entity_poly.entity_id
_entity_poly.type
_entity_poly.pdbx_seq_one_letter_code
_entity_poly.pdbx_strand_id
1 'polypeptide(L)'
;MLLYAQHKAKYIKKHPEDSGVGLDLAFAVRLQIAKSSLSSMKSGSRQIGVKLARQFEANFNMPSGWMDEPRLEPVVPKDTDLMRFLKLSMRAYEAADQDRRQAMISELQDELSCHL
;
A
#
# COMPACT_ATOMS: atom_id res chain seq x y z
N MET A 1 7.48 -1.46 -2.16
CA MET A 1 6.80 -0.18 -2.49
C MET A 1 5.37 -0.03 -1.91
N LEU A 2 4.93 -0.88 -0.97
CA LEU A 2 3.62 -0.75 -0.30
C LEU A 2 3.54 0.28 0.83
N LEU A 3 4.63 0.43 1.59
CA LEU A 3 4.59 1.25 2.78
C LEU A 3 4.43 2.74 2.43
N TYR A 4 5.03 3.17 1.32
CA TYR A 4 4.81 4.52 0.80
C TYR A 4 3.34 4.75 0.47
N ALA A 5 2.66 3.83 -0.20
CA ALA A 5 1.23 3.96 -0.55
C ALA A 5 0.29 3.86 0.68
N GLN A 6 0.55 2.92 1.59
CA GLN A 6 -0.28 2.70 2.79
C GLN A 6 -0.09 3.79 3.85
N HIS A 7 1.15 4.25 4.10
CA HIS A 7 1.37 5.44 4.94
C HIS A 7 0.85 6.71 4.27
N LYS A 8 0.99 6.85 2.94
CA LYS A 8 0.44 7.99 2.18
C LYS A 8 -1.06 8.13 2.37
N ALA A 9 -1.83 7.04 2.32
CA ALA A 9 -3.28 7.11 2.54
C ALA A 9 -3.65 7.50 3.98
N LYS A 10 -2.98 6.93 5.00
CA LYS A 10 -3.22 7.28 6.42
C LYS A 10 -2.77 8.70 6.76
N TYR A 11 -1.69 9.19 6.14
CA TYR A 11 -1.12 10.51 6.35
C TYR A 11 -1.92 11.61 5.64
N ILE A 12 -2.32 11.41 4.36
CA ILE A 12 -3.19 12.35 3.62
C ILE A 12 -4.54 12.55 4.32
N LYS A 13 -5.08 11.50 4.96
CA LYS A 13 -6.31 11.62 5.75
C LYS A 13 -6.16 12.53 6.98
N LYS A 14 -4.93 12.69 7.49
CA LYS A 14 -4.60 13.51 8.67
C LYS A 14 -4.08 14.91 8.30
N HIS A 15 -3.53 15.07 7.09
CA HIS A 15 -2.94 16.30 6.55
C HIS A 15 -3.34 16.50 5.07
N PRO A 16 -4.57 16.98 4.80
CA PRO A 16 -5.07 17.19 3.43
C PRO A 16 -4.36 18.31 2.66
N GLU A 17 -3.63 19.20 3.35
CA GLU A 17 -2.85 20.31 2.79
C GLU A 17 -1.59 19.85 2.01
N ASP A 18 -1.09 18.65 2.28
CA ASP A 18 0.13 18.11 1.68
C ASP A 18 -0.17 17.26 0.43
N SER A 19 -0.62 17.92 -0.62
CA SER A 19 -0.82 17.28 -1.93
C SER A 19 0.54 16.89 -2.57
N GLY A 20 0.83 15.59 -2.61
CA GLY A 20 1.81 14.91 -3.49
C GLY A 20 3.31 15.25 -3.32
N VAL A 21 3.69 16.52 -3.48
CA VAL A 21 5.07 17.03 -3.43
C VAL A 21 5.52 17.27 -1.98
N GLY A 22 4.59 17.70 -1.12
CA GLY A 22 4.85 17.90 0.32
C GLY A 22 5.20 16.61 1.04
N LEU A 23 4.61 15.48 0.64
CA LEU A 23 4.80 14.18 1.28
C LEU A 23 6.21 13.61 1.08
N ASP A 24 6.75 13.69 -0.14
CA ASP A 24 8.12 13.23 -0.39
C ASP A 24 9.13 14.08 0.36
N LEU A 25 8.85 15.39 0.50
CA LEU A 25 9.68 16.29 1.28
C LEU A 25 9.57 15.98 2.79
N ALA A 26 8.36 15.85 3.33
CA ALA A 26 8.11 15.49 4.72
C ALA A 26 8.75 14.15 5.09
N PHE A 27 8.69 13.18 4.17
CA PHE A 27 9.33 11.88 4.32
C PHE A 27 10.86 11.97 4.32
N ALA A 28 11.43 12.74 3.40
CA ALA A 28 12.86 13.00 3.34
C ALA A 28 13.37 13.69 4.61
N VAL A 29 12.62 14.68 5.13
CA VAL A 29 12.91 15.38 6.39
C VAL A 29 12.86 14.41 7.56
N ARG A 30 11.81 13.60 7.68
CA ARG A 30 11.67 12.60 8.76
C ARG A 30 12.78 11.56 8.75
N LEU A 31 13.19 11.10 7.55
CA LEU A 31 14.32 10.19 7.38
C LEU A 31 15.68 10.89 7.40
N GLN A 32 15.73 12.21 7.50
CA GLN A 32 16.95 13.03 7.48
C GLN A 32 17.84 12.74 6.25
N ILE A 33 17.21 12.57 5.09
CA ILE A 33 17.89 12.35 3.80
C ILE A 33 17.53 13.45 2.80
N ALA A 34 18.39 13.65 1.81
CA ALA A 34 18.06 14.56 0.71
C ALA A 34 16.91 14.00 -0.15
N LYS A 35 16.04 14.88 -0.64
CA LYS A 35 14.94 14.51 -1.56
C LYS A 35 15.44 13.78 -2.81
N SER A 36 16.61 14.17 -3.32
CA SER A 36 17.27 13.48 -4.45
C SER A 36 17.61 12.02 -4.14
N SER A 37 18.17 11.76 -2.94
CA SER A 37 18.48 10.41 -2.49
C SER A 37 17.21 9.57 -2.33
N LEU A 38 16.14 10.16 -1.79
CA LEU A 38 14.84 9.52 -1.72
C LEU A 38 14.30 9.16 -3.10
N SER A 39 14.37 10.06 -4.08
CA SER A 39 13.99 9.79 -5.47
C SER A 39 14.82 8.66 -6.10
N SER A 40 16.14 8.63 -5.87
CA SER A 40 17.02 7.57 -6.37
C SER A 40 16.70 6.20 -5.78
N MET A 41 16.33 6.14 -4.51
CA MET A 41 15.88 4.89 -3.87
C MET A 41 14.50 4.46 -4.37
N LYS A 42 13.58 5.41 -4.63
CA LYS A 42 12.26 5.13 -5.20
C LYS A 42 12.33 4.63 -6.64
N SER A 43 13.26 5.14 -7.45
CA SER A 43 13.48 4.69 -8.84
C SER A 43 14.24 3.38 -8.95
N GLY A 44 14.75 2.84 -7.83
CA GLY A 44 15.58 1.64 -7.81
C GLY A 44 17.03 1.86 -8.26
N SER A 45 17.43 3.11 -8.59
CA SER A 45 18.80 3.44 -8.99
C SER A 45 19.83 3.30 -7.85
N ARG A 46 19.36 3.34 -6.59
CA ARG A 46 20.19 3.15 -5.40
C ARG A 46 19.54 2.17 -4.44
N GLN A 47 20.29 1.15 -4.03
CA GLN A 47 19.88 0.24 -2.96
C GLN A 47 19.93 0.93 -1.59
N ILE A 48 19.00 0.54 -0.71
CA ILE A 48 18.94 1.02 0.67
C ILE A 48 19.96 0.23 1.50
N GLY A 49 20.94 0.94 2.09
CA GLY A 49 21.93 0.31 2.96
C GLY A 49 21.40 0.03 4.37
N VAL A 50 22.05 -0.88 5.09
CA VAL A 50 21.66 -1.35 6.44
C VAL A 50 21.42 -0.20 7.43
N LYS A 51 22.30 0.80 7.46
CA LYS A 51 22.14 1.96 8.37
C LYS A 51 20.84 2.72 8.11
N LEU A 52 20.51 2.95 6.84
CA LEU A 52 19.30 3.65 6.45
C LEU A 52 18.05 2.80 6.66
N ALA A 53 18.16 1.48 6.47
CA ALA A 53 17.11 0.52 6.79
C ALA A 53 16.76 0.54 8.28
N ARG A 54 17.76 0.52 9.18
CA ARG A 54 17.53 0.64 10.64
C ARG A 54 16.98 2.00 11.04
N GLN A 55 17.45 3.08 10.41
CA GLN A 55 16.92 4.42 10.63
C GLN A 55 15.45 4.52 10.20
N PHE A 56 15.08 3.87 9.11
CA PHE A 56 13.70 3.77 8.67
C PHE A 56 12.84 3.06 9.71
N GLU A 57 13.27 1.89 10.17
CA GLU A 57 12.54 1.10 11.17
C GLU A 57 12.30 1.90 12.44
N ALA A 58 13.34 2.56 12.96
CA ALA A 58 13.24 3.41 14.14
C ALA A 58 12.29 4.61 13.94
N ASN A 59 12.39 5.30 12.80
CA ASN A 59 11.58 6.49 12.54
C ASN A 59 10.09 6.20 12.31
N PHE A 60 9.75 4.97 11.90
CA PHE A 60 8.39 4.56 11.59
C PHE A 60 7.82 3.51 12.55
N ASN A 61 8.53 3.24 13.66
CA ASN A 61 8.14 2.25 14.67
C ASN A 61 7.90 0.85 14.05
N MET A 62 8.71 0.48 13.07
CA MET A 62 8.68 -0.86 12.49
C MET A 62 9.63 -1.77 13.28
N PRO A 63 9.34 -3.09 13.37
CA PRO A 63 10.23 -4.01 14.05
C PRO A 63 11.61 -4.07 13.38
N SER A 64 12.65 -4.36 14.17
CA SER A 64 13.99 -4.59 13.63
C SER A 64 13.96 -5.77 12.65
N GLY A 65 14.56 -5.61 11.48
CA GLY A 65 14.55 -6.63 10.44
C GLY A 65 13.43 -6.46 9.43
N TRP A 66 12.49 -5.55 9.68
CA TRP A 66 11.36 -5.31 8.78
C TRP A 66 11.78 -4.88 7.37
N MET A 67 12.89 -4.16 7.20
CA MET A 67 13.41 -3.77 5.88
C MET A 67 14.18 -4.89 5.17
N ASP A 68 14.54 -5.97 5.87
CA ASP A 68 15.34 -7.07 5.33
C ASP A 68 14.47 -8.16 4.70
N GLU A 69 13.17 -8.19 5.02
CA GLU A 69 12.23 -9.16 4.47
C GLU A 69 11.88 -8.86 3.01
N PRO A 70 11.98 -9.85 2.10
CA PRO A 70 11.49 -9.71 0.74
C PRO A 70 9.97 -9.55 0.76
N ARG A 71 9.49 -8.35 0.47
CA ARG A 71 8.06 -8.08 0.30
C ARG A 71 7.67 -8.36 -1.14
N LEU A 72 6.74 -9.31 -1.31
CA LEU A 72 5.98 -9.43 -2.55
C LEU A 72 5.35 -8.06 -2.84
N GLU A 73 5.55 -7.58 -4.06
CA GLU A 73 4.80 -6.42 -4.50
C GLU A 73 3.31 -6.75 -4.39
N PRO A 74 2.50 -5.83 -3.88
CA PRO A 74 1.06 -6.04 -3.89
C PRO A 74 0.68 -6.22 -5.35
N VAL A 75 0.00 -7.31 -5.65
CA VAL A 75 -0.68 -7.44 -6.92
C VAL A 75 -1.86 -6.47 -6.84
N VAL A 76 -1.62 -5.22 -7.19
CA VAL A 76 -2.69 -4.27 -7.49
C VAL A 76 -3.04 -4.55 -8.95
N PRO A 77 -4.27 -5.00 -9.24
CA PRO A 77 -4.69 -5.14 -10.62
C PRO A 77 -4.47 -3.84 -11.37
N LYS A 78 -3.70 -3.90 -12.45
CA LYS A 78 -3.49 -2.74 -13.34
C LYS A 78 -4.79 -2.39 -14.10
N ASP A 79 -5.68 -3.35 -14.21
CA ASP A 79 -6.98 -3.22 -14.84
C ASP A 79 -7.89 -2.30 -14.00
N THR A 80 -8.33 -1.20 -14.63
CA THR A 80 -9.18 -0.18 -14.01
C THR A 80 -10.59 -0.71 -13.71
N ASP A 81 -11.10 -1.60 -14.54
CA ASP A 81 -12.44 -2.17 -14.39
C ASP A 81 -12.45 -3.23 -13.28
N LEU A 82 -11.42 -4.08 -13.22
CA LEU A 82 -11.23 -5.00 -12.09
C LEU A 82 -11.07 -4.23 -10.77
N MET A 83 -10.30 -3.13 -10.77
CA MET A 83 -10.20 -2.26 -9.59
C MET A 83 -11.52 -1.61 -9.20
N ARG A 84 -12.36 -1.23 -10.17
CA ARG A 84 -13.71 -0.70 -9.92
C ARG A 84 -14.60 -1.77 -9.30
N PHE A 85 -14.60 -2.98 -9.88
CA PHE A 85 -15.34 -4.13 -9.36
C PHE A 85 -14.95 -4.44 -7.92
N LEU A 86 -13.65 -4.62 -7.63
CA LEU A 86 -13.17 -4.91 -6.27
C LEU A 86 -13.64 -3.86 -5.26
N LYS A 87 -13.54 -2.57 -5.58
CA LYS A 87 -13.98 -1.48 -4.69
C LYS A 87 -15.49 -1.53 -4.43
N LEU A 88 -16.30 -1.81 -5.44
CA LEU A 88 -17.75 -1.91 -5.30
C LEU A 88 -18.13 -3.16 -4.50
N SER A 89 -17.54 -4.30 -4.82
CA SER A 89 -17.78 -5.57 -4.14
C SER A 89 -17.41 -5.50 -2.66
N MET A 90 -16.27 -4.88 -2.32
CA MET A 90 -15.90 -4.66 -0.92
C MET A 90 -16.94 -3.84 -0.16
N ARG A 91 -17.41 -2.71 -0.73
CA ARG A 91 -18.43 -1.87 -0.11
C ARG A 91 -19.77 -2.58 0.05
N ALA A 92 -20.18 -3.31 -0.97
CA ALA A 92 -21.41 -4.09 -0.95
C ALA A 92 -21.34 -5.18 0.13
N TYR A 93 -20.22 -5.89 0.22
CA TYR A 93 -19.99 -6.93 1.23
C TYR A 93 -20.00 -6.35 2.65
N GLU A 94 -19.33 -5.23 2.90
CA GLU A 94 -19.29 -4.58 4.21
C GLU A 94 -20.69 -4.09 4.66
N ALA A 95 -21.52 -3.58 3.74
CA ALA A 95 -22.86 -3.09 4.03
C ALA A 95 -23.92 -4.20 4.17
N ALA A 96 -23.68 -5.38 3.61
CA ALA A 96 -24.59 -6.51 3.63
C ALA A 96 -24.66 -7.20 5.00
N ASP A 97 -25.80 -7.81 5.29
CA ASP A 97 -25.97 -8.76 6.39
C ASP A 97 -25.29 -10.11 6.09
N GLN A 98 -25.30 -11.01 7.08
CA GLN A 98 -24.61 -12.29 6.99
C GLN A 98 -25.16 -13.19 5.87
N ASP A 99 -26.48 -13.20 5.65
CA ASP A 99 -27.12 -14.05 4.64
C ASP A 99 -26.77 -13.57 3.23
N ARG A 100 -26.79 -12.25 3.01
CA ARG A 100 -26.43 -11.66 1.71
C ARG A 100 -24.95 -11.80 1.38
N ARG A 101 -24.06 -11.72 2.38
CA ARG A 101 -22.63 -12.02 2.21
C ARG A 101 -22.41 -13.46 1.75
N GLN A 102 -23.10 -14.41 2.40
CA GLN A 102 -22.98 -15.83 2.06
C GLN A 102 -23.46 -16.11 0.63
N ALA A 103 -24.58 -15.52 0.22
CA ALA A 103 -25.10 -15.64 -1.15
C ALA A 103 -24.14 -15.05 -2.20
N MET A 104 -23.49 -13.92 -1.89
CA MET A 104 -22.53 -13.29 -2.78
C MET A 104 -21.26 -14.14 -2.95
N ILE A 105 -20.80 -14.80 -1.88
CA ILE A 105 -19.67 -15.74 -1.96
C ILE A 105 -20.05 -16.97 -2.80
N SER A 106 -21.23 -17.56 -2.59
CA SER A 106 -21.65 -18.74 -3.35
C SER A 106 -21.78 -18.44 -4.84
N GLU A 107 -22.36 -17.29 -5.22
CA GLU A 107 -22.47 -16.88 -6.62
C GLU A 107 -21.09 -16.78 -7.30
N LEU A 108 -20.10 -16.18 -6.63
CA LEU A 108 -18.74 -16.10 -7.15
C LEU A 108 -18.06 -17.48 -7.25
N GLN A 109 -18.37 -18.40 -6.32
CA GLN A 109 -17.86 -19.77 -6.36
C GLN A 109 -18.48 -20.60 -7.48
N ASP A 110 -19.78 -20.41 -7.74
CA ASP A 110 -20.51 -21.09 -8.81
C ASP A 110 -19.96 -20.67 -10.18
N GLU A 111 -19.73 -19.38 -10.39
CA GLU A 111 -19.08 -18.85 -11.61
C GLU A 111 -17.67 -19.42 -11.81
N LEU A 112 -16.87 -19.53 -10.74
CA LEU A 112 -15.54 -20.16 -10.81
C LEU A 112 -15.62 -21.65 -11.13
N SER A 113 -16.69 -22.34 -10.70
CA SER A 113 -16.88 -23.77 -10.91
C SER A 113 -17.42 -24.09 -12.31
N CYS A 114 -18.16 -23.16 -12.94
CA CYS A 114 -18.64 -23.29 -14.31
C CYS A 114 -17.53 -23.18 -15.38
N HIS A 115 -16.35 -22.68 -14.99
CA HIS A 115 -15.23 -22.40 -15.90
C HIS A 115 -14.03 -23.36 -15.73
N LEU A 116 -14.16 -24.39 -14.89
CA LEU A 116 -13.19 -25.48 -14.69
C LEU A 116 -13.71 -26.79 -15.30
#